data_AF-A0A0D7P1H7-F1
#
_entry.id   AF-A0A0D7P1H7-F1
#
_cell.length_a   1.000
_cell.length_b   1.000
_cell.length_c   1.000
_cell.angle_alpha   90.00
_cell.angle_beta   90.00
_cell.angle_gamma   90.00
#
_symmetry.space_group_name_H-M   'P 1'
#
loop_
_entity.id
_entity.type
_entity.pdbx_description
1 polymer ?
#
loop_
_entity_poly.entity_id
_entity_poly.type
_entity_poly.pdbx_seq_one_letter_code
_entity_poly.pdbx_strand_id
1 'polypeptide(L)'
;MNRTGLVIALGLVLVIGLLFGVYPELDLKLAALFYDNAQNVFPLKLDAVAAFARDAAMWIAWAFVVPALVTIVVKFARPERPMLMSGRAAVFLLVTMLLSAGVLTNLTFKSYWGRPRPVAVNLFGGDKPFVPWWDPRGTCARNCSFFSGEGATAFWTYAPAALAPPAWRPLAYL
;
A
#
# COMPACT_ATOMS: atom_id res chain seq x y z
N MET A 1 -7.02 -5.07 17.03
CA MET A 1 -5.61 -5.02 17.46
C MET A 1 -5.58 -4.79 18.97
N ASN A 2 -4.91 -5.66 19.73
CA ASN A 2 -4.76 -5.48 21.19
C ASN A 2 -3.66 -4.44 21.48
N ARG A 3 -3.58 -3.97 22.73
CA ARG A 3 -2.58 -2.98 23.17
C ARG A 3 -1.15 -3.43 22.83
N THR A 4 -0.85 -4.71 23.07
CA THR A 4 0.45 -5.32 22.77
C THR A 4 0.80 -5.27 21.29
N GLY A 5 -0.14 -5.64 20.41
CA GLY A 5 0.06 -5.61 18.96
C GLY A 5 0.29 -4.19 18.44
N LEU A 6 -0.43 -3.19 18.98
CA LEU A 6 -0.18 -1.79 18.64
C LEU A 6 1.22 -1.35 19.05
N VAL A 7 1.66 -1.68 20.27
CA VAL A 7 3.02 -1.34 20.75
C VAL A 7 4.08 -2.01 19.89
N ILE A 8 3.90 -3.27 19.52
CA ILE A 8 4.82 -3.99 18.61
C ILE A 8 4.88 -3.29 17.26
N ALA A 9 3.73 -2.98 16.65
CA ALA A 9 3.68 -2.32 15.36
C ALA A 9 4.36 -0.95 15.37
N LEU A 10 4.06 -0.12 16.38
CA LEU A 10 4.70 1.19 16.54
C LEU A 10 6.20 1.08 16.83
N GLY A 11 6.61 0.10 17.64
CA GLY A 11 8.02 -0.19 17.90
C GLY A 11 8.77 -0.60 16.63
N LEU A 12 8.18 -1.48 15.82
CA LEU A 12 8.74 -1.88 14.53
C LEU A 12 8.87 -0.71 13.57
N VAL A 13 7.82 0.12 13.43
CA VAL A 13 7.86 1.31 12.59
C VAL A 13 8.96 2.28 13.05
N LEU A 14 9.07 2.50 14.35
CA LEU A 14 10.11 3.38 14.92
C LEU A 14 11.51 2.84 14.63
N VAL A 15 11.77 1.57 14.93
CA VAL A 15 13.10 0.95 14.76
C VAL A 15 13.48 0.91 13.29
N ILE A 16 12.59 0.46 12.41
CA ILE A 16 12.85 0.39 10.96
C ILE A 16 13.01 1.80 10.38
N GLY A 17 12.13 2.73 10.75
CA GLY A 17 12.21 4.13 10.31
C GLY A 17 13.53 4.78 10.71
N LEU A 18 13.95 4.63 11.97
CA LEU A 18 15.23 5.15 12.45
C LEU A 18 16.42 4.48 11.76
N LEU A 19 16.41 3.16 11.61
CA LEU A 19 17.49 2.42 10.95
C LEU A 19 17.71 2.92 9.51
N PHE A 20 16.64 3.02 8.72
CA PHE A 20 16.71 3.53 7.35
C PHE A 20 16.88 5.06 7.28
N GLY A 21 16.57 5.77 8.36
CA GLY A 21 16.79 7.21 8.47
C GLY A 21 18.26 7.56 8.71
N VAL A 22 18.92 6.81 9.60
CA VAL A 22 20.34 6.95 9.94
C VAL A 22 21.23 6.32 8.86
N TYR A 23 20.81 5.21 8.26
CA TYR A 23 21.53 4.53 7.19
C TYR A 23 20.69 4.43 5.89
N PRO A 24 20.45 5.54 5.16
CA PRO A 24 19.67 5.54 3.92
C PRO A 24 20.23 4.62 2.83
N GLU A 25 21.53 4.38 2.84
CA GLU A 25 22.26 3.44 1.97
C GLU A 25 21.63 2.03 1.95
N LEU A 26 20.99 1.62 3.05
CA LEU A 26 20.34 0.30 3.16
C LEU A 26 19.20 0.15 2.15
N ASP A 27 18.48 1.22 1.83
CA ASP A 27 17.43 1.22 0.81
C ASP A 27 18.01 0.89 -0.57
N LEU A 28 19.14 1.50 -0.93
CA LEU A 28 19.84 1.22 -2.18
C LEU A 28 20.42 -0.19 -2.20
N LYS A 29 21.04 -0.65 -1.11
CA LYS A 29 21.60 -2.00 -1.02
C LYS A 29 20.53 -3.07 -1.18
N LEU A 30 19.36 -2.89 -0.56
CA LEU A 30 18.24 -3.81 -0.71
C LEU A 30 17.67 -3.78 -2.14
N ALA A 31 17.51 -2.59 -2.74
CA ALA A 31 17.07 -2.49 -4.13
C ALA A 31 18.05 -3.13 -5.11
N ALA A 32 19.35 -3.03 -4.85
CA ALA A 32 20.40 -3.61 -5.69
C ALA A 32 20.36 -5.14 -5.75
N LEU A 33 19.85 -5.81 -4.71
CA LEU A 33 19.64 -7.28 -4.73
C LEU A 33 18.64 -7.73 -5.81
N PHE A 34 17.75 -6.82 -6.25
CA PHE A 34 16.72 -7.10 -7.25
C PHE A 34 17.02 -6.45 -8.61
N TYR A 35 18.20 -5.84 -8.76
CA TYR A 35 18.62 -5.17 -9.99
C TYR A 35 19.66 -6.00 -10.73
N ASP A 36 19.44 -6.22 -12.03
CA ASP A 36 20.42 -6.85 -12.90
C ASP A 36 21.27 -5.77 -13.59
N ASN A 37 22.54 -5.66 -13.18
CA ASN A 37 23.49 -4.71 -13.76
C ASN A 37 23.86 -5.05 -15.21
N ALA A 38 23.79 -6.32 -15.63
CA ALA A 38 24.15 -6.72 -17.00
C ALA A 38 23.09 -6.26 -18.00
N GLN A 39 21.82 -6.34 -17.60
CA GLN A 39 20.67 -5.97 -18.42
C GLN A 39 20.12 -4.57 -18.11
N ASN A 40 20.68 -3.89 -17.10
CA ASN A 40 20.22 -2.59 -16.59
C ASN A 40 18.72 -2.53 -16.27
N VAL A 41 18.17 -3.59 -15.68
CA VAL A 41 16.73 -3.74 -15.44
C VAL A 41 16.45 -4.43 -14.11
N PHE A 42 15.29 -4.14 -13.53
CA PHE A 42 14.69 -4.93 -12.45
C PHE A 42 13.94 -6.12 -13.08
N PRO A 43 14.46 -7.35 -13.05
CA PRO A 43 13.91 -8.47 -13.84
C PRO A 43 12.45 -8.77 -13.51
N LEU A 44 12.07 -8.63 -12.23
CA LEU A 44 10.70 -8.86 -11.75
C LEU A 44 9.66 -7.92 -12.40
N LYS A 45 10.09 -6.80 -12.99
CA LYS A 45 9.21 -5.91 -13.78
C LYS A 45 8.77 -6.56 -15.09
N LEU A 46 9.59 -7.45 -15.66
CA LEU A 46 9.33 -8.13 -16.93
C LEU A 46 8.67 -9.51 -16.73
N ASP A 47 8.66 -10.01 -15.50
CA ASP A 47 8.07 -11.30 -15.16
C ASP A 47 6.54 -11.22 -15.14
N ALA A 48 5.90 -11.96 -16.05
CA ALA A 48 4.45 -11.98 -16.19
C ALA A 48 3.74 -12.63 -15.00
N VAL A 49 4.36 -13.61 -14.33
CA VAL A 49 3.79 -14.28 -13.16
C VAL A 49 3.82 -13.34 -11.96
N ALA A 50 4.90 -12.59 -11.77
CA ALA A 50 5.00 -11.58 -10.73
C ALA A 50 4.02 -10.42 -10.95
N ALA A 51 3.87 -9.97 -12.21
CA ALA A 51 2.88 -8.98 -12.58
C ALA A 51 1.45 -9.47 -12.28
N PHE A 52 1.13 -10.70 -12.69
CA PHE A 52 -0.16 -11.31 -12.39
C PHE A 52 -0.41 -11.45 -10.89
N ALA A 53 0.57 -11.91 -10.11
CA ALA A 53 0.44 -12.05 -8.66
C ALA A 53 0.15 -10.71 -7.98
N ARG A 54 0.80 -9.64 -8.44
CA ARG A 54 0.53 -8.27 -7.97
C ARG A 54 -0.89 -7.82 -8.33
N ASP A 55 -1.33 -8.04 -9.56
CA ASP A 55 -2.67 -7.65 -10.01
C ASP A 55 -3.75 -8.46 -9.30
N ALA A 56 -3.54 -9.76 -9.09
CA ALA A 56 -4.41 -10.63 -8.32
C ALA A 56 -4.56 -10.15 -6.87
N ALA A 57 -3.47 -9.73 -6.22
CA ALA A 57 -3.52 -9.14 -4.89
C ALA A 57 -4.38 -7.85 -4.86
N MET A 58 -4.28 -7.03 -5.91
CA MET A 58 -5.14 -5.84 -6.06
C MET A 58 -6.60 -6.22 -6.30
N TRP A 59 -6.88 -7.26 -7.10
CA TRP A 59 -8.25 -7.73 -7.34
C TRP A 59 -8.92 -8.23 -6.06
N ILE A 60 -8.18 -8.86 -5.15
CA ILE A 60 -8.70 -9.26 -3.84
C ILE A 60 -9.22 -8.03 -3.07
N ALA A 61 -8.45 -6.95 -3.03
CA ALA A 61 -8.89 -5.71 -2.38
C ALA A 61 -10.15 -5.14 -3.05
N TRP A 62 -10.19 -5.12 -4.38
CA TRP A 62 -11.38 -4.70 -5.12
C TRP A 62 -12.60 -5.58 -4.85
N ALA A 63 -12.42 -6.90 -4.69
CA ALA A 63 -13.50 -7.82 -4.37
C ALA A 63 -14.17 -7.52 -3.01
N PHE A 64 -13.47 -6.87 -2.08
CA PHE A 64 -14.07 -6.38 -0.82
C PHE A 64 -14.65 -4.96 -0.92
N VAL A 65 -14.01 -4.07 -1.68
CA VAL A 65 -14.45 -2.67 -1.83
C VAL A 65 -15.70 -2.56 -2.70
N VAL A 66 -15.78 -3.27 -3.82
CA VAL A 66 -16.87 -3.15 -4.80
C VAL A 66 -18.23 -3.50 -4.17
N PRO A 67 -18.40 -4.61 -3.43
CA PRO A 67 -19.67 -4.90 -2.77
C PRO A 67 -20.08 -3.84 -1.74
N ALA A 68 -19.12 -3.28 -1.00
CA ALA A 68 -19.38 -2.18 -0.07
C ALA A 68 -19.88 -0.93 -0.81
N LEU A 69 -19.24 -0.58 -1.93
CA LEU A 69 -19.65 0.54 -2.78
C LEU A 69 -21.05 0.33 -3.38
N VAL A 70 -21.28 -0.84 -3.99
CA VAL A 70 -22.57 -1.21 -4.58
C VAL A 70 -23.67 -1.15 -3.53
N THR A 71 -23.41 -1.59 -2.30
CA THR A 71 -24.39 -1.53 -1.21
C THR A 71 -24.84 -0.10 -0.92
N ILE A 72 -23.91 0.85 -0.86
CA ILE A 72 -24.23 2.26 -0.60
C ILE A 72 -24.95 2.89 -1.80
N VAL A 73 -24.44 2.67 -3.01
CA VAL A 73 -25.03 3.22 -4.25
C VAL A 73 -26.46 2.71 -4.48
N VAL A 74 -26.68 1.41 -4.34
CA VAL A 74 -28.02 0.80 -4.48
C VAL A 74 -28.97 1.31 -3.40
N LYS A 75 -28.49 1.54 -2.18
CA LYS A 75 -29.32 2.10 -1.11
C LYS A 75 -29.76 3.54 -1.40
N PHE A 76 -28.87 4.37 -1.94
CA PHE A 76 -29.23 5.73 -2.39
C PHE A 76 -30.18 5.72 -3.58
N ALA A 77 -29.96 4.83 -4.56
CA ALA A 77 -30.81 4.73 -5.75
C ALA A 77 -32.18 4.09 -5.46
N ARG A 78 -32.27 3.20 -4.47
CA ARG A 78 -33.51 2.49 -4.08
C ARG A 78 -33.64 2.43 -2.55
N PRO A 79 -34.10 3.53 -1.90
CA PRO A 79 -34.23 3.61 -0.46
C PRO A 79 -35.13 2.53 0.16
N GLU A 80 -36.13 2.05 -0.58
CA GLU A 80 -37.08 1.03 -0.12
C GLU A 80 -36.49 -0.37 0.03
N ARG A 81 -35.32 -0.64 -0.58
CA ARG A 81 -34.70 -1.97 -0.49
C ARG A 81 -33.84 -2.14 0.77
N PRO A 82 -33.79 -3.35 1.34
CA PRO A 82 -32.84 -3.67 2.39
C PRO A 82 -31.40 -3.56 1.86
N MET A 83 -30.47 -3.21 2.75
CA MET A 83 -29.05 -3.13 2.39
C MET A 83 -28.48 -4.54 2.17
N LEU A 84 -27.61 -4.70 1.16
CA LEU A 84 -26.97 -5.98 0.83
C LEU A 84 -25.96 -6.43 1.90
N MET A 85 -25.40 -5.48 2.66
CA MET A 85 -24.60 -5.72 3.86
C MET A 85 -24.86 -4.63 4.90
N SER A 86 -24.35 -4.82 6.11
CA SER A 86 -24.49 -3.79 7.15
C SER A 86 -23.88 -2.46 6.69
N GLY A 87 -24.64 -1.35 6.79
CA GLY A 87 -24.15 -0.05 6.38
C GLY A 87 -22.90 0.39 7.13
N ARG A 88 -22.76 -0.02 8.39
CA ARG A 88 -21.54 0.20 9.19
C ARG A 88 -20.33 -0.51 8.58
N ALA A 89 -20.46 -1.76 8.14
CA ALA A 89 -19.38 -2.48 7.47
C ALA A 89 -19.03 -1.81 6.12
N ALA A 90 -20.04 -1.45 5.32
CA ALA A 90 -19.82 -0.79 4.04
C ALA A 90 -19.07 0.54 4.21
N VAL A 91 -19.54 1.41 5.10
CA VAL A 91 -18.88 2.69 5.40
C VAL A 91 -17.47 2.46 5.97
N PHE A 92 -17.30 1.51 6.88
CA PHE A 92 -15.98 1.18 7.43
C PHE A 92 -14.98 0.77 6.35
N LEU A 93 -15.35 -0.14 5.45
CA LEU A 93 -14.49 -0.59 4.35
C LEU A 93 -14.15 0.56 3.39
N LEU A 94 -15.16 1.34 2.98
CA LEU A 94 -14.96 2.45 2.05
C LEU A 94 -14.11 3.57 2.63
N VAL A 95 -14.39 4.00 3.87
CA VAL A 95 -13.65 5.08 4.52
C VAL A 95 -12.22 4.67 4.79
N THR A 96 -11.98 3.46 5.31
CA THR A 96 -10.62 2.99 5.57
C THR A 96 -9.80 2.84 4.30
N MET A 97 -10.40 2.36 3.20
CA MET A 97 -9.72 2.27 1.90
C MET A 97 -9.41 3.65 1.32
N LEU A 98 -10.40 4.56 1.39
CA LEU A 98 -10.23 5.93 0.91
C LEU A 98 -9.11 6.63 1.66
N LEU A 99 -9.08 6.51 2.99
CA LEU A 99 -8.04 7.11 3.81
C LEU A 99 -6.66 6.49 3.54
N SER A 100 -6.56 5.15 3.44
CA SER A 100 -5.28 4.47 3.26
C SER A 100 -4.72 4.63 1.84
N ALA A 101 -5.43 4.13 0.82
CA ALA A 101 -4.95 4.02 -0.55
C ALA A 101 -5.38 5.20 -1.45
N GLY A 102 -6.31 6.04 -1.02
CA GLY A 102 -6.68 7.27 -1.73
C GLY A 102 -5.91 8.47 -1.20
N VAL A 103 -6.24 8.89 0.02
CA VAL A 103 -5.79 10.15 0.62
C VAL A 103 -4.33 10.07 1.04
N LEU A 104 -3.97 9.11 1.89
CA LEU A 104 -2.60 9.03 2.41
C LEU A 104 -1.62 8.72 1.28
N THR A 105 -1.84 7.69 0.47
CA THR A 105 -0.87 7.37 -0.59
C THR A 105 -0.88 8.39 -1.72
N ASN A 106 -2.00 8.55 -2.43
CA ASN A 106 -2.03 9.24 -3.73
C ASN A 106 -2.15 10.75 -3.59
N LEU A 107 -2.94 11.26 -2.65
CA LEU A 107 -3.19 12.71 -2.53
C LEU A 107 -2.20 13.45 -1.62
N THR A 108 -1.48 12.74 -0.74
CA THR A 108 -0.50 13.36 0.15
C THR A 108 0.92 12.94 -0.23
N PHE A 109 1.34 11.72 0.09
CA PHE A 109 2.75 11.35 -0.07
C PHE A 109 3.19 11.28 -1.55
N LYS A 110 2.44 10.66 -2.45
CA LYS A 110 2.85 10.60 -3.87
C LYS A 110 2.81 11.94 -4.60
N SER A 111 2.08 12.92 -4.07
CA SER A 111 1.96 14.27 -4.61
C SER A 111 3.00 15.24 -4.05
N TYR A 112 3.38 15.09 -2.79
CA TYR A 112 4.24 16.07 -2.09
C TYR A 112 5.56 15.49 -1.59
N TRP A 113 5.75 14.17 -1.66
CA TRP A 113 6.97 13.49 -1.25
C TRP A 113 7.78 13.12 -2.49
N GLY A 114 8.63 14.04 -2.95
CA GLY A 114 9.33 14.00 -4.23
C GLY A 114 10.40 12.92 -4.38
N ARG A 115 10.39 11.87 -3.56
CA ARG A 115 11.37 10.79 -3.58
C ARG A 115 11.26 9.96 -4.88
N PRO A 116 12.33 9.85 -5.68
CA PRO A 116 12.32 9.02 -6.87
C PRO A 116 12.24 7.53 -6.52
N ARG A 117 11.73 6.72 -7.45
CA ARG A 117 11.74 5.25 -7.35
C ARG A 117 13.15 4.72 -7.66
N PRO A 118 13.56 3.55 -7.15
CA PRO A 118 14.87 2.98 -7.44
C PRO A 118 15.22 2.96 -8.93
N VAL A 119 14.28 2.54 -9.80
CA VAL A 119 14.46 2.54 -11.27
C VAL A 119 14.73 3.91 -11.91
N ALA A 120 14.42 5.00 -11.22
CA ALA A 120 14.69 6.36 -11.69
C ALA A 120 15.97 6.95 -11.09
N VAL A 121 16.66 6.25 -10.19
CA VAL A 121 17.88 6.71 -9.55
C VAL A 121 19.10 6.39 -10.41
N ASN A 122 20.09 7.29 -10.44
CA ASN A 122 21.33 7.14 -11.22
C ASN A 122 22.03 5.79 -11.02
N LEU A 123 22.00 5.26 -9.79
CA LEU A 123 22.61 3.98 -9.44
C LEU A 123 22.00 2.78 -10.19
N PHE A 124 20.75 2.90 -10.64
CA PHE A 124 20.01 1.83 -11.32
C PHE A 124 19.65 2.19 -12.77
N GLY A 125 20.45 3.06 -13.39
CA GLY A 125 20.28 3.46 -14.79
C GLY A 125 19.27 4.59 -15.03
N GLY A 126 18.78 5.25 -13.97
CA GLY A 126 17.95 6.45 -14.07
C GLY A 126 18.75 7.75 -14.12
N ASP A 127 18.05 8.88 -14.06
CA ASP A 127 18.61 10.24 -14.17
C ASP A 127 18.41 11.11 -12.92
N LYS A 128 17.79 10.56 -11.86
CA LYS A 128 17.51 11.27 -10.62
C LYS A 128 18.51 10.94 -9.50
N PRO A 129 18.86 11.92 -8.65
CA PRO A 129 19.65 11.63 -7.46
C PRO A 129 18.84 10.79 -6.46
N PHE A 130 19.54 9.97 -5.69
CA PHE A 130 18.94 9.28 -4.55
C PHE A 130 18.48 10.29 -3.49
N VAL A 131 17.31 10.04 -2.90
CA VAL A 131 16.76 10.84 -1.79
C VAL A 131 16.31 9.90 -0.69
N PRO A 132 16.76 10.09 0.57
CA PRO A 132 16.32 9.30 1.72
C PRO A 132 14.80 9.33 1.90
N TRP A 133 14.25 8.29 2.55
CA TRP A 133 12.81 8.16 2.72
C TRP A 133 12.16 9.32 3.50
N TRP A 134 12.90 9.98 4.40
CA TRP A 134 12.40 11.07 5.25
C TRP A 134 12.53 12.46 4.61
N ASP A 135 13.24 12.61 3.48
CA ASP A 135 13.43 13.91 2.83
C ASP A 135 12.40 14.09 1.68
N PRO A 136 11.47 15.05 1.78
CA PRO A 136 10.47 15.29 0.74
C PRO A 136 11.01 16.07 -0.47
N ARG A 137 12.21 16.67 -0.39
CA ARG A 137 12.76 17.64 -1.36
C ARG A 137 13.34 17.00 -2.64
N GLY A 138 12.82 15.84 -3.04
CA GLY A 138 13.28 15.16 -4.24
C GLY A 138 12.72 15.74 -5.54
N THR A 139 13.22 15.24 -6.66
CA THR A 139 12.95 15.75 -8.02
C THR A 139 11.87 14.97 -8.79
N CYS A 140 11.09 14.14 -8.09
CA CYS A 140 9.97 13.42 -8.67
C CYS A 140 8.72 14.30 -8.70
N ALA A 141 8.11 14.46 -9.90
CA ALA A 141 6.96 15.34 -10.10
C ALA A 141 5.61 14.67 -9.81
N ARG A 142 5.45 13.37 -10.13
CA ARG A 142 4.20 12.60 -9.94
C ARG A 142 4.50 11.12 -9.71
N ASN A 143 3.59 10.41 -9.04
CA ASN A 143 3.66 8.95 -8.81
C ASN A 143 4.96 8.50 -8.13
N CYS A 144 5.44 9.30 -7.19
CA CYS A 144 6.69 9.11 -6.47
C CYS A 144 6.67 7.84 -5.60
N SER A 145 7.85 7.45 -5.10
CA SER A 145 8.04 6.12 -4.50
C SER A 145 7.44 5.98 -3.09
N PHE A 146 7.22 7.10 -2.40
CA PHE A 146 6.80 7.08 -1.00
C PHE A 146 5.32 7.47 -0.83
N PHE A 147 4.51 6.73 -0.06
CA PHE A 147 4.67 5.31 0.30
C PHE A 147 3.92 4.41 -0.70
N SER A 148 4.27 3.12 -0.74
CA SER A 148 3.73 2.17 -1.71
C SER A 148 2.20 2.08 -1.63
N GLY A 149 1.53 2.32 -2.75
CA GLY A 149 0.07 2.20 -2.84
C GLY A 149 -0.39 0.75 -2.77
N GLU A 150 0.40 -0.14 -3.36
CA GLU A 150 0.20 -1.58 -3.35
C GLU A 150 0.38 -2.13 -1.93
N GLY A 151 1.43 -1.72 -1.22
CA GLY A 151 1.64 -2.09 0.18
C GLY A 151 0.52 -1.59 1.10
N ALA A 152 0.06 -0.36 0.90
CA ALA A 152 -1.09 0.19 1.63
C ALA A 152 -2.37 -0.62 1.38
N THR A 153 -2.60 -1.02 0.14
CA THR A 153 -3.78 -1.80 -0.27
C THR A 153 -3.71 -3.23 0.27
N ALA A 154 -2.53 -3.84 0.24
CA ALA A 154 -2.30 -5.16 0.81
C ALA A 154 -2.54 -5.15 2.33
N PHE A 155 -2.03 -4.15 3.05
CA PHE A 155 -2.27 -4.02 4.49
C PHE A 155 -3.74 -3.66 4.80
N TRP A 156 -4.44 -2.98 3.90
CA TRP A 156 -5.85 -2.68 4.10
C TRP A 156 -6.74 -3.93 4.19
N THR A 157 -6.33 -5.10 3.67
CA THR A 157 -7.12 -6.35 3.78
C THR A 157 -7.34 -6.82 5.22
N TYR A 158 -6.57 -6.31 6.19
CA TYR A 158 -6.86 -6.49 7.62
C TYR A 158 -8.21 -5.89 8.04
N ALA A 159 -8.73 -4.89 7.32
CA ALA A 159 -10.03 -4.29 7.59
C ALA A 159 -11.21 -5.27 7.34
N PRO A 160 -11.38 -5.86 6.14
CA PRO A 160 -12.40 -6.89 5.95
C PRO A 160 -12.16 -8.12 6.83
N ALA A 161 -10.91 -8.50 7.11
CA ALA A 161 -10.61 -9.58 8.06
C ALA A 161 -11.18 -9.34 9.46
N ALA A 162 -11.16 -8.08 9.94
CA ALA A 162 -11.75 -7.72 11.23
C ALA A 162 -13.28 -7.90 11.28
N LEU A 163 -13.94 -7.85 10.13
CA LEU A 163 -15.39 -8.05 9.99
C LEU A 163 -15.78 -9.53 9.87
N ALA A 164 -14.81 -10.45 9.74
CA ALA A 164 -15.08 -11.87 9.65
C ALA A 164 -15.78 -12.40 10.92
N PRO A 165 -16.60 -13.48 10.79
CA PRO A 165 -17.23 -14.13 11.94
C PRO A 165 -16.19 -14.56 12.98
N PRO A 166 -16.49 -14.52 14.30
CA PRO A 166 -15.51 -14.80 15.35
C PRO A 166 -14.75 -16.12 15.18
N ALA A 167 -15.41 -17.16 14.68
CA ALA A 167 -14.80 -18.47 14.43
C ALA A 167 -13.73 -18.46 13.32
N TRP A 168 -13.88 -17.60 12.31
CA TRP A 168 -12.99 -17.51 11.14
C TRP A 168 -12.01 -16.35 11.21
N ARG A 169 -12.21 -15.41 12.14
CA ARG A 169 -11.41 -14.19 12.28
C ARG A 169 -9.90 -14.45 12.45
N PRO A 170 -9.44 -15.46 13.21
CA PRO A 170 -8.01 -15.77 13.28
C PRO A 170 -7.42 -16.17 11.92
N LEU A 171 -8.16 -16.96 11.15
CA LEU A 171 -7.75 -17.39 9.80
C LEU A 171 -7.80 -16.25 8.80
N ALA A 172 -8.75 -15.32 8.93
CA ALA A 172 -8.85 -14.17 8.04
C ALA A 172 -7.68 -13.18 8.17
N TYR A 173 -6.89 -13.26 9.25
CA TYR A 173 -5.70 -12.43 9.46
C TYR A 173 -4.39 -13.08 8.99
N LEU A 174 -4.44 -14.35 8.57
CA LEU A 174 -3.33 -15.12 8.01
C LEU A 174 -3.34 -15.02 6.48
#